data_AF-A0A7U9T5B2-F1
#
_entry.id   AF-A0A7U9T5B2-F1
#
_cell.length_a   1.000
_cell.length_b   1.000
_cell.length_c   1.000
_cell.angle_alpha   90.00
_cell.angle_beta   90.00
_cell.angle_gamma   90.00
#
_symmetry.space_group_name_H-M   'P 1'
#
loop_
_entity.id
_entity.type
_entity.pdbx_description
1 polymer ?
#
loop_
_entity_poly.entity_id
_entity_poly.type
_entity_poly.pdbx_seq_one_letter_code
_entity_poly.pdbx_strand_id
1 'polypeptide(L)'
;MPEERSMGRKLAQAHADMGKILFHTAIRLTLAGVIVLAGIRGNPPGRPVNFLAGSLAAFIALFALMWVFFPLIHLGDCLEFYETGIIIGKRPWRLDKLGKISFMDVKSNYSLFRKTYMCTEVRQFNITYIKDAKKNFNRAYFDGI
;
A
#
# COMPACT_ATOMS: atom_id res chain seq x y z
N MET A 1 12.57 13.18 18.87
CA MET A 1 11.26 13.38 18.21
C MET A 1 10.31 14.04 19.19
N PRO A 2 10.18 15.38 19.18
CA PRO A 2 9.33 16.11 20.12
C PRO A 2 7.82 15.99 19.82
N GLU A 3 7.41 15.67 18.59
CA GLU A 3 5.99 15.62 18.22
C GLU A 3 5.24 14.38 18.76
N GLU A 4 5.88 13.21 18.90
CA GLU A 4 5.26 12.01 19.48
C GLU A 4 4.79 12.21 20.91
N ARG A 5 5.57 12.94 21.73
CA ARG A 5 5.17 13.27 23.11
C ARG A 5 4.03 14.28 23.17
N SER A 6 3.82 15.08 22.13
CA SER A 6 2.73 16.06 22.07
C SER A 6 1.38 15.47 21.66
N MET A 7 1.34 14.22 21.18
CA MET A 7 0.11 13.63 20.64
C MET A 7 -0.81 12.97 21.68
N GLY A 8 -0.33 12.84 22.93
CA GLY A 8 -1.09 12.24 24.02
C GLY A 8 -0.95 10.72 24.08
N ARG A 9 -1.91 10.05 24.72
CA ARG A 9 -1.90 8.57 24.85
C ARG A 9 -2.23 7.91 23.51
N LYS A 10 -1.59 6.77 23.24
CA LYS A 10 -1.94 5.89 22.12
C LYS A 10 -3.25 5.15 22.41
N LEU A 11 -4.21 5.29 21.50
CA LEU A 11 -5.57 4.76 21.61
C LEU A 11 -5.73 3.43 20.88
N ALA A 12 -5.23 3.36 19.64
CA ALA A 12 -5.32 2.15 18.81
C ALA A 12 -4.16 2.06 17.81
N GLN A 13 -3.94 0.86 17.28
CA GLN A 13 -2.96 0.62 16.23
C GLN A 13 -3.54 -0.34 15.19
N ALA A 14 -3.37 0.02 13.92
CA ALA A 14 -3.69 -0.80 12.77
C ALA A 14 -2.40 -1.10 12.01
N HIS A 15 -2.13 -2.39 11.82
CA HIS A 15 -0.94 -2.88 11.13
C HIS A 15 -1.24 -3.20 9.67
N ALA A 16 -0.18 -3.35 8.88
CA ALA A 16 -0.25 -3.90 7.54
C ALA A 16 -1.02 -5.24 7.50
N ASP A 17 -1.92 -5.38 6.54
CA ASP A 17 -2.63 -6.59 6.21
C ASP A 17 -1.71 -7.51 5.41
N MET A 18 -0.91 -8.30 6.12
CA MET A 18 0.01 -9.26 5.52
C MET A 18 -0.69 -10.23 4.56
N GLY A 19 -1.92 -10.65 4.88
CA GLY A 19 -2.71 -11.55 4.03
C GLY A 19 -3.04 -10.91 2.69
N LYS A 20 -3.55 -9.67 2.71
CA LYS A 20 -3.83 -8.92 1.49
C LYS A 20 -2.56 -8.62 0.69
N ILE A 21 -1.46 -8.25 1.36
CA ILE A 21 -0.17 -7.97 0.69
C ILE A 21 0.36 -9.23 -0.01
N LEU A 22 0.37 -10.37 0.69
CA LEU A 22 0.84 -11.64 0.14
C LEU A 22 -0.05 -12.06 -1.04
N PHE A 23 -1.37 -11.94 -0.90
CA PHE A 23 -2.31 -12.26 -1.97
C PHE A 23 -2.10 -11.40 -3.22
N HIS A 24 -1.92 -10.09 -3.05
CA HIS A 24 -1.64 -9.18 -4.17
C HIS A 24 -0.31 -9.51 -4.86
N THR A 25 0.71 -9.84 -4.07
CA THR A 25 2.04 -10.23 -4.59
C THR A 25 1.95 -11.54 -5.36
N ALA A 26 1.26 -12.55 -4.81
CA ALA A 26 1.07 -13.85 -5.44
C ALA A 26 0.34 -13.72 -6.78
N ILE A 27 -0.75 -12.94 -6.87
CA ILE A 27 -1.46 -12.73 -8.13
C ILE A 27 -0.56 -12.06 -9.17
N ARG A 28 0.21 -11.03 -8.78
CA ARG A 28 1.14 -10.35 -9.71
C ARG A 28 2.24 -11.28 -10.19
N LEU A 29 2.78 -12.12 -9.30
CA LEU A 29 3.78 -13.11 -9.64
C LEU A 29 3.23 -14.14 -10.63
N THR A 30 2.03 -14.67 -10.38
CA THR A 30 1.36 -15.61 -11.30
C THR A 30 1.13 -14.98 -12.66
N LEU A 31 0.62 -13.74 -12.72
CA LEU A 31 0.39 -13.03 -13.97
C LEU A 31 1.70 -12.82 -14.75
N ALA A 32 2.75 -12.36 -14.07
CA ALA A 32 4.07 -12.19 -14.67
C ALA A 32 4.63 -13.52 -15.20
N GLY A 33 4.48 -14.61 -14.43
CA GLY A 33 4.88 -15.95 -14.85
C GLY A 33 4.16 -16.42 -16.11
N VAL A 34 2.84 -16.21 -16.21
CA VAL A 34 2.06 -16.55 -17.41
C VAL A 34 2.54 -15.75 -18.62
N ILE A 35 2.80 -14.45 -18.47
CA ILE A 35 3.28 -13.59 -19.56
C ILE A 35 4.67 -14.04 -20.02
N VAL A 36 5.58 -14.34 -19.09
CA VAL A 36 6.93 -14.82 -19.41
C VAL A 36 6.87 -16.16 -20.13
N LEU A 37 6.07 -17.12 -19.65
CA LEU A 37 5.91 -18.44 -20.29
C LEU A 37 5.30 -18.32 -21.69
N ALA A 38 4.27 -17.48 -21.86
CA ALA A 38 3.67 -17.22 -23.17
C ALA A 38 4.67 -16.55 -24.13
N GLY A 39 5.45 -15.59 -23.62
CA GLY A 39 6.51 -14.92 -24.38
C GLY A 39 7.59 -15.87 -24.85
N ILE A 40 8.11 -16.74 -23.96
CA ILE A 40 9.12 -17.76 -24.31
C ILE A 40 8.58 -18.74 -25.35
N ARG A 41 7.31 -19.14 -25.24
CA ARG A 41 6.68 -20.06 -26.19
C ARG A 41 6.52 -19.42 -27.58
N GLY A 42 6.17 -18.13 -27.65
CA GLY A 42 5.98 -17.40 -28.90
C GLY A 42 7.29 -16.92 -29.53
N ASN A 43 8.31 -16.65 -28.71
CA ASN A 43 9.63 -16.18 -29.14
C ASN A 43 10.70 -16.73 -28.18
N PRO A 44 11.30 -17.90 -28.47
CA PRO A 44 12.27 -18.52 -27.59
C PRO A 44 13.50 -17.61 -27.39
N PRO A 45 14.07 -17.56 -26.16
CA PRO A 45 15.16 -16.65 -25.84
C PRO A 45 16.41 -16.98 -26.65
N GLY A 46 16.82 -16.05 -27.51
CA GLY A 46 18.07 -16.09 -28.26
C GLY A 46 19.12 -15.14 -27.69
N ARG A 47 20.30 -15.05 -28.34
CA ARG A 47 21.28 -14.02 -28.00
C ARG A 47 20.74 -12.63 -28.34
N PRO A 48 21.01 -11.61 -27.51
CA PRO A 48 20.61 -10.24 -27.82
C PRO A 48 21.31 -9.79 -29.11
N VAL A 49 20.55 -9.16 -30.00
CA VAL A 49 21.04 -8.66 -31.30
C VAL A 49 22.14 -7.61 -31.16
N ASN A 50 22.16 -6.88 -30.04
CA ASN A 50 23.22 -5.95 -29.65
C ASN A 50 23.14 -5.65 -28.14
N PHE A 51 24.15 -4.94 -27.61
CA PHE A 51 24.20 -4.52 -26.20
C PHE A 51 22.99 -3.68 -25.79
N LEU A 52 22.55 -2.76 -26.65
CA LEU A 52 21.41 -1.88 -26.36
C LEU A 52 20.12 -2.67 -26.14
N ALA A 53 19.82 -3.65 -27.00
CA ALA A 53 18.67 -4.54 -26.86
C ALA A 53 18.73 -5.37 -25.58
N GLY A 54 19.92 -5.89 -25.23
CA GLY A 54 20.13 -6.57 -23.95
C GLY A 54 19.87 -5.66 -22.74
N SER A 55 20.36 -4.42 -22.79
CA SER A 55 20.14 -3.44 -21.71
C SER A 55 18.66 -3.08 -21.55
N LEU A 56 17.94 -2.88 -22.66
CA LEU A 56 16.52 -2.56 -22.64
C LEU A 56 15.70 -3.72 -22.04
N ALA A 57 16.00 -4.97 -22.43
CA ALA A 57 15.37 -6.15 -21.87
C ALA A 57 15.61 -6.25 -20.35
N ALA A 58 16.83 -5.94 -19.89
CA ALA A 58 17.16 -5.92 -18.47
C ALA A 58 16.37 -4.84 -17.71
N PHE A 59 16.23 -3.63 -18.26
CA PHE A 59 15.40 -2.58 -17.65
C PHE A 59 13.94 -2.97 -17.56
N ILE A 60 13.38 -3.55 -18.63
CA ILE A 60 11.99 -4.04 -18.64
C ILE A 60 11.80 -5.11 -17.55
N ALA A 61 12.72 -6.07 -17.45
CA ALA A 61 12.68 -7.09 -16.40
C ALA A 61 12.74 -6.47 -15.00
N LEU A 62 13.59 -5.45 -14.79
CA LEU A 62 13.70 -4.75 -13.51
C LEU A 62 12.42 -4.00 -13.15
N PHE A 63 11.82 -3.28 -14.10
CA PHE A 63 10.52 -2.63 -13.89
C PHE A 63 9.40 -3.64 -13.62
N ALA A 64 9.41 -4.80 -14.28
CA ALA A 64 8.46 -5.87 -14.03
C ALA A 64 8.61 -6.43 -12.60
N LEU A 65 9.84 -6.66 -12.13
CA LEU A 65 10.10 -7.08 -10.76
C LEU A 65 9.64 -6.02 -9.75
N MET A 66 9.95 -4.74 -9.99
CA MET A 66 9.46 -3.63 -9.16
C MET A 66 7.94 -3.63 -9.08
N TRP A 67 7.25 -3.85 -10.20
CA TRP A 67 5.80 -3.94 -10.24
C TRP A 67 5.25 -5.15 -9.45
N VAL A 68 5.86 -6.33 -9.61
CA VAL A 68 5.44 -7.55 -8.91
C VAL A 68 5.57 -7.39 -7.39
N PHE A 69 6.71 -6.86 -6.95
CA PHE A 69 7.04 -6.74 -5.52
C PHE A 69 6.58 -5.44 -4.87
N PHE A 70 6.01 -4.49 -5.62
CA PHE A 70 5.48 -3.24 -5.08
C PHE A 70 4.59 -3.40 -3.83
N PRO A 71 3.67 -4.39 -3.74
CA PRO A 71 2.85 -4.57 -2.53
C PRO A 71 3.67 -4.84 -1.27
N LEU A 72 4.85 -5.46 -1.38
CA LEU A 72 5.70 -5.80 -0.23
C LEU A 72 6.26 -4.56 0.48
N ILE A 73 6.35 -3.42 -0.22
CA ILE A 73 6.78 -2.15 0.38
C ILE A 73 5.85 -1.74 1.53
N HIS A 74 4.58 -2.16 1.47
CA HIS A 74 3.57 -1.87 2.48
C HIS A 74 3.59 -2.80 3.70
N LEU A 75 4.49 -3.79 3.78
CA LEU A 75 4.59 -4.70 4.94
C LEU A 75 4.92 -3.98 6.25
N GLY A 76 5.65 -2.87 6.15
CA GLY A 76 6.03 -2.04 7.29
C GLY A 76 5.04 -0.91 7.59
N ASP A 77 3.93 -0.81 6.85
CA ASP A 77 2.98 0.27 7.08
C ASP A 77 2.22 0.05 8.39
N CYS A 78 2.20 1.11 9.20
CA CYS A 78 1.40 1.18 10.41
C CYS A 78 0.59 2.49 10.42
N LEU A 79 -0.58 2.38 11.04
CA LEU A 79 -1.45 3.50 11.35
C LEU A 79 -1.69 3.49 12.84
N GLU A 80 -1.21 4.53 13.52
CA GLU A 80 -1.32 4.65 14.97
C GLU A 80 -2.22 5.83 15.32
N PHE A 81 -3.19 5.59 16.20
CA PHE A 81 -4.16 6.59 16.62
C PHE A 81 -3.82 7.07 18.03
N TYR A 82 -3.73 8.37 18.20
CA TYR A 82 -3.48 9.07 19.46
C TYR A 82 -4.62 10.03 19.76
N GLU A 83 -4.65 10.55 20.99
CA GLU A 83 -5.70 11.50 21.45
C GLU A 83 -5.78 12.76 20.59
N THR A 84 -4.65 13.35 20.19
CA THR A 84 -4.63 14.61 19.43
C THR A 84 -4.06 14.48 18.02
N GLY A 85 -3.76 13.25 17.58
CA GLY A 85 -3.11 13.01 16.31
C GLY A 85 -3.14 11.56 15.83
N ILE A 86 -2.63 11.35 14.63
CA ILE A 86 -2.53 10.06 13.94
C ILE A 86 -1.13 9.99 13.32
N ILE A 87 -0.46 8.85 13.44
CA ILE A 87 0.80 8.58 12.75
C ILE A 87 0.52 7.65 11.58
N ILE A 88 0.88 8.11 10.37
CA ILE A 88 0.71 7.36 9.12
C ILE A 88 2.09 7.13 8.51
N GLY A 89 2.54 5.88 8.39
CA GLY A 89 3.80 5.55 7.70
C GLY A 89 5.01 6.32 8.24
N LYS A 90 5.10 6.44 9.58
CA LYS A 90 6.13 7.19 10.33
C LYS A 90 6.02 8.71 10.30
N ARG A 91 4.98 9.29 9.69
CA ARG A 91 4.73 10.74 9.73
C ARG A 91 3.60 11.07 10.71
N PRO A 92 3.85 11.94 11.70
CA PRO A 92 2.82 12.41 12.60
C PRO A 92 1.90 13.44 11.93
N TRP A 93 0.62 13.36 12.22
CA TRP A 93 -0.40 14.30 11.75
C TRP A 93 -1.32 14.65 12.92
N ARG A 94 -1.51 15.94 13.19
CA ARG A 94 -2.45 16.37 14.23
C ARG A 94 -3.88 16.40 13.70
N LEU A 95 -4.85 16.05 14.53
CA LEU A 95 -6.27 15.95 14.13
C LEU A 95 -6.87 17.31 13.75
N ASP A 96 -6.48 18.37 14.46
CA ASP A 96 -6.85 19.77 14.17
C ASP A 96 -6.48 20.16 12.73
N LYS A 97 -5.33 19.69 12.25
CA LYS A 97 -4.87 19.94 10.87
C LYS A 97 -5.52 19.02 9.85
N LEU A 98 -5.89 17.79 10.21
CA LEU A 98 -6.48 16.84 9.27
C LEU A 98 -7.94 17.20 8.92
N GLY A 99 -8.65 17.88 9.83
CA GLY A 99 -10.05 18.22 9.65
C GLY A 99 -10.94 16.96 9.68
N LYS A 100 -12.07 16.98 8.96
CA LYS A 100 -12.99 15.85 8.93
C LYS A 100 -12.38 14.62 8.25
N ILE A 101 -12.33 13.51 9.00
CA ILE A 101 -11.85 12.22 8.51
C ILE A 101 -13.02 11.38 8.02
N SER A 102 -12.90 10.85 6.81
CA SER A 102 -13.85 9.91 6.20
C SER A 102 -13.12 8.76 5.52
N PHE A 103 -13.79 7.62 5.38
CA PHE A 103 -13.23 6.44 4.73
C PHE A 103 -13.97 6.19 3.42
N MET A 104 -13.22 6.18 2.33
CA MET A 104 -13.74 5.91 0.99
C MET A 104 -13.17 4.60 0.47
N ASP A 105 -14.06 3.70 0.09
CA ASP A 105 -13.70 2.43 -0.52
C ASP A 105 -14.01 2.45 -2.00
N VAL A 106 -12.95 2.44 -2.81
CA VAL A 106 -13.06 2.48 -4.27
C VAL A 106 -12.87 1.07 -4.80
N LYS A 107 -13.93 0.51 -5.37
CA LYS A 107 -13.87 -0.70 -6.20
C LYS A 107 -13.81 -0.25 -7.66
N SER A 108 -12.62 -0.31 -8.28
CA SER A 108 -12.48 -0.01 -9.70
C SER A 108 -12.89 -1.24 -10.52
N ASN A 109 -13.72 -1.05 -11.55
CA ASN A 109 -14.16 -2.15 -12.44
C ASN A 109 -12.99 -2.87 -13.14
N TYR A 110 -11.82 -2.23 -13.24
CA TYR A 110 -10.61 -2.79 -13.86
C TYR A 110 -9.61 -3.36 -12.84
N SER A 111 -9.93 -3.35 -11.55
CA SER A 111 -9.06 -3.89 -10.51
C SER A 111 -9.81 -4.93 -9.70
N LEU A 112 -9.25 -6.14 -9.61
CA LEU A 112 -9.74 -7.17 -8.70
C LEU A 112 -9.69 -6.76 -7.22
N PHE A 113 -9.11 -5.59 -6.92
CA PHE A 113 -8.78 -5.15 -5.58
C PHE A 113 -9.52 -3.87 -5.19
N ARG A 114 -10.13 -3.90 -4.01
CA ARG A 114 -10.72 -2.73 -3.35
C ARG A 114 -9.58 -1.85 -2.83
N LYS A 115 -9.56 -0.60 -3.25
CA LYS A 115 -8.66 0.42 -2.69
C LYS A 115 -9.39 1.13 -1.56
N THR A 116 -8.73 1.27 -0.42
CA THR A 116 -9.29 1.97 0.74
C THR A 116 -8.49 3.24 0.97
N TYR A 117 -9.19 4.36 1.00
CA TYR A 117 -8.63 5.69 1.23
C TYR A 117 -9.18 6.28 2.52
N MET A 118 -8.30 6.87 3.31
CA MET A 118 -8.65 7.77 4.39
C MET A 118 -8.61 9.19 3.84
N CYS A 119 -9.80 9.75 3.64
CA CYS A 119 -9.98 11.09 3.10
C CYS A 119 -10.05 12.08 4.25
N THR A 120 -9.10 13.01 4.28
CA THR A 120 -9.08 14.16 5.19
C THR A 120 -9.19 15.44 4.38
N GLU A 121 -9.45 16.58 5.03
CA GLU A 121 -9.59 17.87 4.33
C GLU A 121 -8.30 18.33 3.66
N VAL A 122 -7.15 17.89 4.19
CA VAL A 122 -5.84 18.21 3.65
C VAL A 122 -5.44 17.24 2.54
N ARG A 123 -5.68 15.93 2.73
CA ARG A 123 -5.16 14.91 1.82
C ARG A 123 -5.93 13.59 1.91
N GLN A 124 -5.89 12.85 0.80
CA GLN A 124 -6.29 11.45 0.77
C GLN A 124 -5.08 10.54 1.02
N PHE A 125 -5.13 9.76 2.09
CA PHE A 125 -4.13 8.75 2.42
C PHE A 125 -4.58 7.39 1.89
N ASN A 126 -3.73 6.73 1.11
CA ASN A 126 -3.97 5.37 0.68
C ASN A 126 -3.64 4.41 1.84
N ILE A 127 -4.67 3.76 2.39
CA ILE A 127 -4.57 2.81 3.49
C ILE A 127 -5.02 1.41 3.06
N THR A 128 -4.96 1.12 1.76
CA THR A 128 -5.45 -0.13 1.16
C THR A 128 -4.88 -1.39 1.81
N TYR A 129 -3.61 -1.31 2.24
CA TYR A 129 -2.86 -2.39 2.85
C TYR A 129 -2.88 -2.36 4.37
N ILE A 130 -3.68 -1.50 5.00
CA ILE A 130 -3.79 -1.44 6.46
C ILE A 130 -5.01 -2.24 6.90
N LYS A 131 -4.80 -3.19 7.81
CA LYS A 131 -5.86 -4.06 8.32
C LYS A 131 -6.78 -3.30 9.27
N ASP A 132 -8.08 -3.40 9.04
CA ASP A 132 -9.12 -2.89 9.95
C ASP A 132 -8.97 -1.39 10.32
N ALA A 133 -8.40 -0.57 9.43
CA ALA A 133 -8.13 0.84 9.71
C ALA A 133 -9.37 1.63 10.16
N LYS A 134 -10.51 1.45 9.46
CA LYS A 134 -11.80 2.09 9.82
C LYS A 134 -12.32 1.62 11.17
N LYS A 135 -12.19 0.32 11.48
CA LYS A 135 -12.64 -0.25 12.77
C LYS A 135 -11.80 0.29 13.92
N ASN A 136 -10.48 0.36 13.75
CA ASN A 136 -9.57 0.92 14.75
C ASN A 136 -9.76 2.42 14.94
N PHE A 137 -10.08 3.17 13.88
CA PHE A 137 -10.44 4.59 13.98
C PHE A 137 -11.73 4.79 14.79
N ASN A 138 -12.79 4.03 14.48
CA ASN A 138 -14.04 4.09 15.25
C ASN A 138 -13.80 3.75 16.73
N ARG A 139 -13.01 2.71 16.99
CA ARG A 139 -12.65 2.32 18.36
C ARG A 139 -11.85 3.39 19.11
N ALA A 140 -10.98 4.12 18.41
CA ALA A 140 -10.17 5.16 19.02
C ALA A 140 -10.97 6.42 19.37
N TYR A 141 -11.89 6.85 18.50
CA TYR A 141 -12.53 8.17 18.63
C TYR A 141 -14.04 8.15 18.91
N PHE A 142 -14.72 7.01 18.74
CA PHE A 142 -16.18 6.91 18.86
C PHE A 142 -16.63 5.87 19.90
N ASP A 143 -15.87 4.81 20.17
CA ASP A 143 -16.23 3.79 21.20
C ASP A 143 -15.98 4.27 22.65
N GLY A 144 -15.56 5.52 22.85
CA GLY A 144 -15.34 6.14 24.17
C GLY A 144 -16.43 7.12 24.61
N ILE A 145 -17.57 7.19 23.90
CA ILE A 145 -18.76 7.99 24.25
C ILE A 145 -19.91 7.04 24.59
#